data_AF-A0A965C8K8-F1
#
_entry.id   AF-A0A965C8K8-F1
#
_cell.length_a   1.000
_cell.length_b   1.000
_cell.length_c   1.000
_cell.angle_alpha   90.00
_cell.angle_beta   90.00
_cell.angle_gamma   90.00
#
_symmetry.space_group_name_H-M   'P 1'
#
loop_
_entity.id
_entity.type
_entity.pdbx_description
1 polymer ?
#
loop_
_entity_poly.entity_id
_entity_poly.type
_entity_poly.pdbx_seq_one_letter_code
_entity_poly.pdbx_strand_id
1 'polypeptide(L)'
;MLEDYLGEHNLLYDPATDQNRVFYSFRHTYATLALTYDKVPIHTLAKQMGTSVGMIEKHYSHLKVLQAIEQLTGSETRRKISESSTVDDLYKSLGKNPNKKRRKSQVETTATQQESDTDS
;
A
#
# COMPACT_ATOMS: atom_id res chain seq x y z
N MET A 1 -10.07 -9.40 -41.87
CA MET A 1 -10.43 -10.68 -41.21
C MET A 1 -11.03 -10.46 -39.81
N LEU A 2 -10.33 -9.83 -38.86
CA LEU A 2 -10.94 -9.44 -37.56
C LEU A 2 -11.69 -8.11 -37.64
N GLU A 3 -11.10 -7.10 -38.27
CA GLU A 3 -11.74 -5.79 -38.43
C GLU A 3 -13.05 -5.91 -39.22
N ASP A 4 -13.06 -6.71 -40.29
CA ASP A 4 -14.29 -7.01 -41.05
C ASP A 4 -15.35 -7.68 -40.16
N TYR A 5 -14.97 -8.70 -39.37
CA TYR A 5 -15.87 -9.38 -38.44
C TYR A 5 -16.43 -8.41 -37.38
N LEU A 6 -15.59 -7.54 -36.83
CA LEU A 6 -16.03 -6.52 -35.88
C LEU A 6 -16.93 -5.46 -36.56
N GLY A 7 -16.68 -5.15 -37.83
CA GLY A 7 -17.52 -4.27 -38.65
C GLY A 7 -18.90 -4.87 -38.89
N GLU A 8 -18.99 -6.15 -39.26
CA GLU A 8 -20.24 -6.88 -39.48
C GLU A 8 -21.13 -6.94 -38.22
N HIS A 9 -20.51 -6.97 -37.04
CA HIS A 9 -21.21 -7.03 -35.76
C HIS A 9 -21.37 -5.67 -35.06
N ASN A 10 -21.06 -4.55 -35.73
CA ASN A 10 -21.12 -3.19 -35.15
C ASN A 10 -20.30 -3.02 -33.86
N LEU A 11 -19.19 -3.76 -33.74
CA LEU A 11 -18.28 -3.77 -32.59
C LEU A 11 -16.93 -3.11 -32.90
N LEU A 12 -16.73 -2.66 -34.13
CA LEU A 12 -15.46 -2.07 -34.57
C LEU A 12 -15.13 -0.79 -33.81
N TYR A 13 -16.13 0.03 -33.52
CA TYR A 13 -15.95 1.27 -32.76
C TYR A 13 -16.40 1.08 -31.32
N ASP A 14 -15.57 1.53 -30.39
CA ASP A 14 -15.95 1.57 -28.99
C ASP A 14 -16.86 2.77 -28.70
N PRO A 15 -18.11 2.59 -28.22
CA PRO A 15 -19.04 3.69 -28.00
C PRO A 15 -18.61 4.69 -26.91
N ALA A 16 -17.67 4.29 -26.04
CA ALA A 16 -17.18 5.16 -24.97
C ALA A 16 -16.01 6.06 -25.40
N THR A 17 -15.15 5.57 -26.31
CA THR A 17 -13.90 6.25 -26.69
C THR A 17 -13.85 6.63 -28.17
N ASP A 18 -14.84 6.21 -28.95
CA ASP A 18 -14.94 6.35 -30.41
C ASP A 18 -13.70 5.85 -31.16
N GLN A 19 -12.94 4.95 -30.54
CA GLN A 19 -11.72 4.38 -31.11
C GLN A 19 -11.98 3.03 -31.75
N ASN A 20 -11.20 2.75 -32.80
CA ASN A 20 -11.22 1.47 -33.49
C ASN A 20 -10.65 0.36 -32.59
N ARG A 21 -11.40 -0.72 -32.40
CA ARG A 21 -10.99 -1.89 -31.63
C ARG A 21 -10.04 -2.75 -32.45
N VAL A 22 -8.80 -2.82 -32.00
CA VAL A 22 -7.75 -3.66 -32.57
C VAL A 22 -7.58 -4.94 -31.75
N PHE A 23 -6.84 -5.92 -32.27
CA PHE A 23 -6.52 -7.16 -31.53
C PHE A 23 -5.96 -6.92 -30.12
N TYR A 24 -5.23 -5.83 -29.94
CA TYR A 24 -4.65 -5.45 -28.65
C TYR A 24 -5.72 -5.11 -27.60
N SER A 25 -6.90 -4.64 -28.01
CA SER A 25 -8.06 -4.42 -27.13
C SER A 25 -8.49 -5.72 -26.45
N PHE A 26 -8.51 -6.85 -27.16
CA PHE A 26 -8.82 -8.14 -26.55
C PHE A 26 -7.78 -8.57 -25.53
N ARG A 27 -6.49 -8.31 -25.80
CA ARG A 27 -5.41 -8.59 -24.84
C ARG A 27 -5.58 -7.77 -23.56
N HIS A 28 -6.04 -6.52 -23.68
CA HIS A 28 -6.38 -5.69 -22.52
C HIS A 28 -7.56 -6.22 -21.74
N THR A 29 -8.66 -6.59 -22.42
CA THR A 29 -9.82 -7.20 -21.77
C THR A 29 -9.41 -8.47 -21.02
N TYR A 30 -8.67 -9.36 -21.68
CA TYR A 30 -8.18 -10.60 -21.07
C TYR A 30 -7.31 -10.34 -19.83
N ALA A 31 -6.32 -9.45 -19.91
CA ALA A 31 -5.44 -9.15 -18.80
C ALA A 31 -6.19 -8.60 -17.59
N THR A 32 -7.14 -7.68 -17.83
CA THR A 32 -8.02 -7.15 -16.79
C THR A 32 -8.82 -8.27 -16.13
N LEU A 33 -9.48 -9.12 -16.91
CA LEU A 33 -10.30 -10.23 -16.39
C LEU A 33 -9.47 -11.22 -15.57
N ALA A 34 -8.29 -11.62 -16.07
CA ALA A 34 -7.40 -12.56 -15.40
C ALA A 34 -6.86 -12.02 -14.06
N LEU A 35 -6.62 -10.70 -13.97
CA LEU A 35 -6.21 -10.04 -12.74
C LEU A 35 -7.37 -9.84 -11.77
N THR A 36 -8.57 -9.53 -12.27
CA THR A 36 -9.74 -9.25 -11.41
C THR A 36 -10.42 -10.49 -10.86
N TYR A 37 -10.66 -11.49 -11.73
CA TYR A 37 -11.51 -12.63 -11.41
C TYR A 37 -10.70 -13.88 -11.10
N ASP A 38 -9.74 -14.22 -11.96
CA ASP A 38 -8.96 -15.46 -11.84
C ASP A 38 -7.79 -15.34 -10.85
N LYS A 39 -7.51 -14.12 -10.37
CA LYS A 39 -6.41 -13.78 -9.45
C LYS A 39 -5.07 -14.36 -9.91
N VAL A 40 -4.83 -14.36 -11.22
CA VAL A 40 -3.62 -14.93 -11.81
C VAL A 40 -2.41 -14.13 -11.33
N PRO A 41 -1.35 -14.80 -10.83
CA PRO A 41 -0.13 -14.11 -10.41
C PRO A 41 0.51 -13.38 -11.60
N ILE A 42 0.89 -12.12 -11.38
CA ILE A 42 1.40 -11.21 -12.42
C ILE A 42 2.60 -11.81 -13.17
N HIS A 43 3.49 -12.52 -12.48
CA HIS A 43 4.64 -13.17 -13.11
C HIS A 43 4.24 -14.22 -14.16
N THR A 44 3.18 -14.99 -13.89
CA THR A 44 2.67 -16.00 -14.83
C THR A 44 1.98 -15.34 -16.02
N LEU A 45 1.18 -14.31 -15.74
CA LEU A 45 0.50 -13.53 -16.76
C LEU A 45 1.51 -12.81 -17.69
N ALA A 46 2.59 -12.25 -17.13
CA ALA A 46 3.68 -11.62 -17.88
C ALA A 46 4.34 -12.58 -18.87
N LYS A 47 4.63 -13.81 -18.43
CA LYS A 47 5.19 -14.87 -19.29
C LYS A 47 4.23 -15.25 -20.42
N GLN A 48 2.95 -15.51 -20.11
CA GLN A 48 1.96 -15.91 -21.11
C GLN A 48 1.69 -14.81 -22.14
N MET A 49 1.68 -13.55 -21.71
CA MET A 49 1.46 -12.41 -22.57
C MET A 49 2.72 -11.90 -23.30
N GLY A 50 3.90 -12.44 -23.00
CA GLY A 50 5.17 -12.04 -23.62
C GLY A 50 5.60 -10.61 -23.29
N THR A 51 5.32 -10.12 -22.08
CA THR A 51 5.67 -8.77 -21.65
C THR A 51 6.37 -8.78 -20.30
N SER A 52 6.99 -7.66 -19.91
CA SER A 52 7.66 -7.57 -18.62
C SER A 52 6.65 -7.37 -17.49
N VAL A 53 7.01 -7.87 -16.30
CA VAL A 53 6.23 -7.67 -15.07
C VAL A 53 6.01 -6.18 -14.82
N GLY A 54 7.06 -5.36 -14.94
CA GLY A 54 6.96 -3.91 -14.74
C GLY A 54 5.99 -3.24 -15.72
N MET A 55 5.87 -3.74 -16.95
CA MET A 55 4.88 -3.21 -17.90
C MET A 55 3.44 -3.55 -17.47
N ILE A 56 3.18 -4.77 -16.99
CA ILE A 56 1.87 -5.14 -16.45
C ILE A 56 1.54 -4.30 -15.22
N GLU A 57 2.50 -4.13 -14.31
CA GLU A 57 2.29 -3.33 -13.11
C GLU A 57 1.99 -1.87 -13.44
N LYS A 58 2.72 -1.27 -14.38
CA LYS A 58 2.43 0.10 -14.82
C LYS A 58 1.03 0.23 -15.42
N HIS A 59 0.63 -0.72 -16.28
CA HIS A 59 -0.64 -0.65 -17.00
C HIS A 59 -1.86 -0.96 -16.13
N TYR A 60 -1.73 -1.86 -15.16
CA TYR A 60 -2.86 -2.37 -14.37
C TYR A 60 -2.75 -2.05 -12.86
N SER A 61 -1.85 -1.13 -12.47
CA SER A 61 -1.65 -0.70 -11.08
C SER A 61 -2.95 -0.28 -10.38
N HIS A 62 -3.85 0.38 -11.11
CA HIS A 62 -5.12 0.87 -10.60
C HIS A 62 -6.08 -0.26 -10.15
N LEU A 63 -6.00 -1.45 -10.78
CA LEU A 63 -6.85 -2.58 -10.41
C LEU A 63 -6.49 -3.16 -9.04
N LYS A 64 -5.19 -3.17 -8.69
CA LYS A 64 -4.74 -3.56 -7.34
C LYS A 64 -5.31 -2.65 -6.27
N VAL A 65 -5.39 -1.35 -6.53
CA VAL A 65 -5.93 -0.39 -5.55
C VAL A 65 -7.39 -0.69 -5.27
N LEU A 66 -8.20 -0.93 -6.31
CA LEU A 66 -9.63 -1.24 -6.16
C LEU A 66 -9.87 -2.53 -5.38
N GLN A 67 -9.10 -3.59 -5.65
CA GLN A 67 -9.18 -4.84 -4.90
C GLN A 67 -8.70 -4.69 -3.45
N ALA A 68 -7.72 -3.81 -3.21
CA ALA A 68 -7.14 -3.58 -1.90
C ALA A 68 -7.91 -2.55 -1.06
N ILE A 69 -8.98 -1.92 -1.56
CA ILE A 69 -9.76 -0.92 -0.80
C ILE A 69 -10.19 -1.49 0.55
N GLU A 70 -10.71 -2.72 0.59
CA GLU A 70 -11.14 -3.35 1.83
C GLU A 70 -10.00 -3.51 2.84
N GLN A 71 -8.80 -3.87 2.36
CA GLN A 71 -7.60 -4.00 3.19
C GLN A 71 -7.04 -2.63 3.63
N LEU A 72 -7.10 -1.63 2.75
CA LEU A 72 -6.60 -0.28 2.98
C LEU A 72 -7.52 0.54 3.89
N THR A 73 -8.82 0.22 3.94
CA THR A 73 -9.82 0.89 4.79
C THR A 73 -9.50 0.70 6.28
N GLY A 74 -8.73 -0.34 6.63
CA GLY A 74 -8.23 -0.55 7.99
C GLY A 74 -9.33 -0.77 9.05
N SER A 75 -10.56 -1.03 8.61
CA SER A 75 -11.72 -1.33 9.47
C SER A 75 -11.45 -2.56 10.34
N GLU A 76 -10.93 -3.63 9.75
CA GLU A 76 -10.55 -4.86 10.45
C GLU A 76 -9.40 -4.65 11.44
N THR A 77 -8.41 -3.85 11.07
CA THR A 77 -7.29 -3.50 11.96
C THR A 77 -7.78 -2.69 13.16
N ARG A 78 -8.62 -1.68 12.92
CA ARG A 78 -9.22 -0.85 13.98
C ARG A 78 -10.13 -1.68 14.89
N ARG A 79 -10.90 -2.61 14.33
CA ARG A 79 -11.74 -3.55 15.08
C ARG A 79 -10.90 -4.41 16.02
N LYS A 80 -9.85 -5.07 15.52
CA LYS A 80 -8.96 -5.90 16.34
C LYS A 80 -8.23 -5.12 17.44
N ILE A 81 -7.80 -3.89 17.13
CA ILE A 81 -7.21 -2.99 18.14
C ILE A 81 -8.24 -2.66 19.22
N SER A 82 -9.49 -2.37 18.85
CA SER A 82 -10.55 -2.10 19.83
C SER A 82 -10.93 -3.31 20.67
N GLU A 83 -10.94 -4.52 20.10
CA GLU A 83 -11.19 -5.77 20.84
C GLU A 83 -10.06 -6.06 21.86
N SER A 84 -8.83 -5.66 21.54
CA SER A 84 -7.68 -5.77 22.46
C SER A 84 -7.67 -4.76 23.62
N SER A 85 -8.54 -3.73 23.61
CA SER A 85 -8.60 -2.70 24.65
C SER A 85 -8.96 -3.22 26.06
N THR A 86 -9.48 -4.46 26.16
CA THR A 86 -9.64 -5.17 27.44
C THR A 86 -8.33 -5.39 28.19
N VAL A 87 -7.19 -5.36 27.50
CA VAL A 87 -5.85 -5.54 28.07
C VAL A 87 -5.29 -4.23 28.66
N ASP A 88 -5.70 -3.06 28.14
CA ASP A 88 -5.23 -1.75 28.62
C ASP A 88 -5.67 -1.47 30.07
N ASP A 89 -6.86 -1.94 30.46
CA ASP A 89 -7.35 -1.83 31.84
C ASP A 89 -6.55 -2.71 32.80
N LEU A 90 -6.04 -3.86 32.33
CA LEU A 90 -5.18 -4.75 33.09
C LEU A 90 -3.80 -4.12 33.33
N TYR A 91 -3.24 -3.43 32.33
CA TYR A 91 -1.93 -2.76 32.44
C TYR A 91 -1.99 -1.44 33.24
N LYS A 92 -3.11 -0.69 33.19
CA LYS A 92 -3.32 0.49 34.05
C LYS A 92 -3.31 0.16 35.53
N SER A 93 -3.69 -1.06 35.92
CA SER A 93 -3.71 -1.49 37.33
C SER A 93 -2.31 -1.78 37.91
N LEU A 94 -1.27 -1.89 37.07
CA LEU A 94 0.12 -2.19 37.48
C LEU A 94 1.00 -0.92 37.66
N GLY A 95 0.43 0.28 37.60
CA GLY A 95 1.18 1.53 37.46
C GLY A 95 1.06 2.58 38.57
N LYS A 96 1.45 2.26 39.82
CA LYS A 96 1.97 3.27 40.77
C LYS A 96 3.11 2.70 41.61
N ASN A 97 4.33 2.71 41.06
CA ASN A 97 5.54 2.55 41.87
C ASN A 97 6.15 3.96 42.13
N PRO A 98 6.15 4.46 43.38
CA PRO A 98 6.47 5.86 43.70
C PRO A 98 7.95 6.26 43.55
N ASN A 99 8.84 5.39 43.05
CA ASN A 99 10.28 5.57 43.21
C ASN A 99 11.06 6.14 41.99
N LYS A 100 10.43 6.97 41.14
CA LYS A 100 11.09 7.62 39.99
C LYS A 100 11.25 9.14 40.15
N LYS A 101 11.48 9.65 41.37
CA LYS A 101 11.69 11.10 41.63
C LYS A 101 13.10 11.49 42.11
N ARG A 102 14.12 10.61 42.01
CA ARG A 102 15.46 10.89 42.56
C ARG A 102 16.64 10.91 41.57
N ARG A 103 16.43 11.10 40.27
CA ARG A 103 17.55 11.14 39.29
C ARG A 103 17.49 12.28 38.27
N LYS A 104 17.05 13.49 38.65
CA LYS A 104 17.07 14.65 37.75
C LYS A 104 17.51 15.99 38.36
N SER A 105 18.17 15.98 39.53
CA SER A 105 18.64 17.21 40.19
C SER A 105 20.16 17.27 40.40
N GLN A 106 20.95 16.38 39.78
CA GLN A 106 22.42 16.39 39.90
C GLN A 106 23.08 16.08 38.54
N VAL A 107 22.80 16.89 37.51
CA VAL A 107 23.67 16.95 36.31
C VAL A 107 23.82 18.38 35.78
N GLU A 108 23.02 19.36 36.22
CA GLU A 108 23.03 20.73 35.66
C GLU A 108 23.91 21.75 36.40
N THR A 109 24.80 21.33 37.31
CA THR A 109 25.72 22.26 38.02
C THR A 109 27.17 21.79 37.99
N THR A 110 27.71 21.49 36.82
CA THR A 110 29.17 21.44 36.58
C THR A 110 29.47 21.81 35.12
N ALA A 111 29.13 23.03 34.73
CA ALA A 111 29.60 23.62 33.47
C ALA A 111 29.69 25.14 33.60
N THR A 112 30.44 25.64 34.59
CA THR A 112 30.85 27.05 34.65
C THR A 112 32.10 27.18 35.54
N GLN A 113 33.21 27.55 34.91
CA GLN A 113 34.40 28.25 35.44
C GLN A 113 35.42 27.47 36.29
N GLN A 114 36.57 27.17 35.68
CA GLN A 114 37.92 27.32 36.26
C GLN A 114 38.99 27.19 35.16
N GLU A 115 39.19 28.27 34.40
CA GLU A 115 40.55 28.68 33.99
C GLU A 115 40.74 30.03 34.70
N SER A 116 41.43 29.98 35.84
CA SER A 116 41.92 31.16 36.55
C SER A 116 43.43 31.18 36.41
N ASP A 117 43.92 32.28 35.85
CA ASP A 117 45.27 32.82 35.83
C ASP A 117 46.26 32.25 36.88
N THR A 118 47.49 31.96 36.44
CA THR A 118 48.71 32.20 37.22
C THR A 118 49.89 32.58 36.32
N ASP A 119 50.08 33.89 36.17
CA ASP A 119 51.31 34.70 36.27
C ASP A 119 52.71 34.04 36.09
N SER A 120 53.43 34.48 35.04
CA SER A 120 54.87 34.84 35.03
C SER A 120 55.22 35.61 33.76
#